data_AF-A0A094L2E2-F1
#
_entry.id   AF-A0A094L2E2-F1
#
_cell.length_a   1.000
_cell.length_b   1.000
_cell.length_c   1.000
_cell.angle_alpha   90.00
_cell.angle_beta   90.00
_cell.angle_gamma   90.00
#
_symmetry.space_group_name_H-M   'P 1'
#
loop_
_entity.id
_entity.type
_entity.pdbx_description
1 polymer ?
#
loop_
_entity_poly.entity_id
_entity_poly.type
_entity_poly.pdbx_seq_one_letter_code
_entity_poly.pdbx_strand_id
1 'polypeptide(L)'
;SIPEYTAEEEREDNRLWRTVVIGEQEQRIDMKVIEPYKKVISHGGYYGDGLNAIIVFAACFLPDSSRTDYNYVMENLFLYVISTLELMVAEDYMIVYLNGATPRRRMPGLGWMKKCYQMIDRRLRKNLKSFIIVHPSWFIRTILAVTRPFISSKFSSKIQYVNTLAELREMIPMEYVHIPDSI
;
A
#
# COMPACT_ATOMS: atom_id res chain seq x y z
N SER A 1 29.40 22.15 21.24
CA SER A 1 28.29 22.06 22.19
C SER A 1 27.18 21.26 21.56
N ILE A 2 26.64 20.26 22.26
CA ILE A 2 25.45 19.54 21.80
C ILE A 2 24.27 20.52 21.96
N PRO A 3 23.47 20.81 20.93
CA PRO A 3 22.31 21.69 21.07
C PRO A 3 21.34 21.11 22.10
N GLU A 4 20.96 21.89 23.11
CA GLU A 4 19.89 21.50 24.04
C GLU A 4 18.55 21.62 23.32
N TYR A 5 17.91 20.48 23.07
CA TYR A 5 16.58 20.41 22.51
C TYR A 5 15.57 20.86 23.56
N THR A 6 14.65 21.75 23.19
CA THR A 6 13.59 22.17 24.12
C THR A 6 12.54 21.07 24.28
N ALA A 7 11.86 21.01 25.43
CA ALA A 7 10.81 20.02 25.69
C ALA A 7 9.62 20.10 24.72
N GLU A 8 9.44 21.25 24.05
CA GLU A 8 8.45 21.45 23.00
C GLU A 8 8.93 20.85 21.67
N GLU A 9 10.19 21.06 21.29
CA GLU A 9 10.79 20.44 20.11
C GLU A 9 10.86 18.91 20.24
N GLU A 10 11.16 18.36 21.43
CA GLU A 10 11.10 16.91 21.67
C GLU A 10 9.66 16.36 21.58
N ARG A 11 8.66 17.15 22.00
CA ARG A 11 7.24 16.76 21.89
C ARG A 11 6.74 16.81 20.45
N GLU A 12 7.15 17.81 19.68
CA GLU A 12 6.84 17.87 18.26
C GLU A 12 7.54 16.75 17.49
N ASP A 13 8.83 16.50 17.72
CA ASP A 13 9.52 15.36 17.12
C ASP A 13 8.82 14.05 17.49
N ASN A 14 8.44 13.84 18.75
CA ASN A 14 7.69 12.64 19.14
C ASN A 14 6.32 12.51 18.46
N ARG A 15 5.65 13.61 18.09
CA ARG A 15 4.40 13.58 17.29
C ARG A 15 4.64 13.22 15.82
N LEU A 16 5.85 13.48 15.32
CA LEU A 16 6.24 13.15 13.95
C LEU A 16 6.57 11.67 13.79
N TRP A 17 6.76 10.92 14.87
CA TRP A 17 6.97 9.48 14.82
C TRP A 17 5.75 8.71 15.31
N ARG A 18 5.34 7.69 14.56
CA ARG A 18 4.28 6.77 14.96
C ARG A 18 4.86 5.39 15.21
N THR A 19 4.73 4.90 16.44
CA THR A 19 5.04 3.51 16.78
C THR A 19 3.94 2.58 16.27
N VAL A 20 4.34 1.50 15.60
CA VAL A 20 3.44 0.45 15.11
C VAL A 20 4.04 -0.91 15.43
N VAL A 21 3.18 -1.91 15.62
CA VAL A 21 3.60 -3.31 15.76
C VAL A 21 3.28 -4.01 14.45
N ILE A 22 4.28 -4.57 13.78
CA ILE A 22 4.09 -5.35 12.55
C ILE A 22 4.63 -6.75 12.82
N GLY A 23 3.71 -7.73 12.86
CA GLY A 23 4.02 -9.06 13.38
C GLY A 23 4.36 -9.00 14.87
N GLU A 24 5.59 -9.36 15.23
CA GLU A 24 6.10 -9.35 16.61
C GLU A 24 7.12 -8.23 16.87
N GLN A 25 7.33 -7.34 15.89
CA GLN A 25 8.35 -6.30 15.96
C GLN A 25 7.71 -4.92 16.10
N GLU A 26 8.21 -4.14 17.06
CA GLU A 26 7.93 -2.72 17.15
C GLU A 26 8.76 -1.96 16.11
N GLN A 27 8.08 -1.14 15.32
CA GLN A 27 8.65 -0.31 14.27
C GLN A 27 8.21 1.13 14.48
N ARG A 28 9.04 2.10 14.10
CA ARG A 28 8.70 3.53 14.15
C ARG A 28 8.62 4.08 12.74
N ILE A 29 7.52 4.77 12.45
CA ILE A 29 7.26 5.42 11.18
C ILE A 29 7.48 6.91 11.35
N ASP A 30 8.36 7.49 10.54
CA ASP A 30 8.43 8.94 10.38
C ASP A 30 7.21 9.41 9.56
N MET A 31 6.24 10.00 10.25
CA MET A 31 5.00 10.52 9.68
C MET A 31 5.26 11.77 8.82
N LYS A 32 6.32 12.54 9.10
CA LYS A 32 6.66 13.77 8.38
C LYS A 32 7.00 13.47 6.93
N VAL A 33 7.84 12.46 6.70
CA VAL A 33 8.31 12.13 5.34
C VAL A 33 7.24 11.47 4.48
N ILE A 34 6.25 10.82 5.10
CA ILE A 34 5.15 10.17 4.37
C ILE A 34 3.92 11.06 4.18
N GLU A 35 3.81 12.20 4.87
CA GLU A 35 2.65 13.10 4.83
C GLU A 35 2.16 13.37 3.39
N PRO A 36 3.02 13.68 2.41
CA PRO A 36 2.59 13.95 1.04
C PRO A 36 2.00 12.74 0.30
N TYR A 37 2.28 11.52 0.79
CA TYR A 37 1.99 10.25 0.13
C TYR A 37 0.89 9.45 0.83
N LYS A 38 0.30 9.96 1.92
CA LYS A 38 -0.75 9.27 2.69
C LYS A 38 -1.96 8.86 1.83
N LYS A 39 -2.25 9.60 0.76
CA LYS A 39 -3.32 9.31 -0.21
C LYS A 39 -3.08 8.05 -1.04
N VAL A 40 -1.90 7.41 -0.95
CA VAL A 40 -1.60 6.15 -1.64
C VAL A 40 -2.54 5.02 -1.21
N ILE A 41 -3.10 5.07 0.00
CA ILE A 41 -4.05 4.10 0.53
C ILE A 41 -5.33 4.79 1.00
N SER A 42 -6.48 4.22 0.68
CA SER A 42 -7.78 4.71 1.15
C SER A 42 -8.80 3.57 1.28
N HIS A 43 -9.87 3.82 2.02
CA HIS A 43 -11.00 2.89 2.15
C HIS A 43 -12.01 3.15 1.02
N GLY A 44 -12.28 2.14 0.21
CA GLY A 44 -13.16 2.18 -0.96
C GLY A 44 -14.60 1.76 -0.70
N GLY A 45 -14.99 1.61 0.57
CA GLY A 45 -16.30 1.09 0.96
C GLY A 45 -16.26 -0.39 1.33
N TYR A 46 -17.43 -1.02 1.34
CA TYR A 46 -17.58 -2.43 1.70
C TYR A 46 -18.24 -3.20 0.54
N TYR A 47 -18.01 -4.51 0.46
CA TYR A 47 -18.64 -5.39 -0.53
C TYR A 47 -19.37 -6.57 0.12
N GLY A 48 -20.26 -7.21 -0.66
CA GLY A 48 -21.14 -8.27 -0.18
C GLY A 48 -22.17 -7.72 0.81
N ASP A 49 -22.33 -8.38 1.95
CA ASP A 49 -23.27 -7.97 3.02
C ASP A 49 -22.78 -6.75 3.83
N GLY A 50 -21.84 -5.96 3.29
CA GLY A 50 -21.28 -4.77 3.94
C GLY A 50 -20.21 -5.04 5.00
N LEU A 51 -19.78 -6.29 5.18
CA LEU A 51 -18.82 -6.68 6.22
C LEU A 51 -17.36 -6.65 5.75
N ASN A 52 -17.14 -6.75 4.44
CA ASN A 52 -15.79 -6.93 3.89
C ASN A 52 -15.28 -5.63 3.27
N ALA A 53 -14.13 -5.16 3.73
CA ALA A 53 -13.58 -3.88 3.29
C ALA A 53 -13.02 -3.96 1.87
N ILE A 54 -13.16 -2.87 1.11
CA ILE A 54 -12.44 -2.60 -0.12
C ILE A 54 -11.34 -1.61 0.22
N ILE A 55 -10.08 -1.99 0.00
CA ILE A 55 -8.95 -1.10 0.18
C ILE A 55 -8.43 -0.68 -1.18
N VAL A 56 -8.27 0.63 -1.39
CA VAL A 56 -7.79 1.19 -2.64
C VAL A 56 -6.34 1.63 -2.46
N PHE A 57 -5.46 1.11 -3.31
CA PHE A 57 -4.07 1.53 -3.41
C PHE A 57 -3.87 2.29 -4.72
N ALA A 58 -3.62 3.60 -4.64
CA ALA A 58 -3.44 4.48 -5.79
C ALA A 58 -1.95 4.75 -6.05
N ALA A 59 -1.39 4.01 -7.00
CA ALA A 59 0.05 4.03 -7.30
C ALA A 59 0.57 5.38 -7.78
N CYS A 60 -0.30 6.24 -8.33
CA CYS A 60 0.06 7.58 -8.78
C CYS A 60 0.56 8.47 -7.63
N PHE A 61 0.21 8.17 -6.38
CA PHE A 61 0.67 8.90 -5.19
C PHE A 61 1.97 8.35 -4.60
N LEU A 62 2.65 7.41 -5.26
CA LEU A 62 3.95 6.94 -4.79
C LEU A 62 5.06 7.99 -4.97
N PRO A 63 6.08 7.98 -4.09
CA PRO A 63 7.26 8.84 -4.22
C PRO A 63 7.99 8.63 -5.56
N ASP A 64 8.64 9.68 -6.03
CA ASP A 64 9.49 9.62 -7.22
C ASP A 64 10.91 9.18 -6.86
N SER A 65 11.48 8.24 -7.61
CA SER A 65 12.82 7.70 -7.37
C SER A 65 13.96 8.68 -7.62
N SER A 66 13.67 9.87 -8.15
CA SER A 66 14.65 10.96 -8.28
C SER A 66 15.08 11.56 -6.93
N ARG A 67 14.34 11.29 -5.85
CA ARG A 67 14.69 11.76 -4.51
C ARG A 67 15.91 11.03 -3.95
N THR A 68 16.77 11.77 -3.24
CA THR A 68 17.96 11.23 -2.57
C THR A 68 17.60 10.31 -1.39
N ASP A 69 16.48 10.57 -0.72
CA ASP A 69 15.96 9.81 0.42
C ASP A 69 14.89 8.77 0.02
N TYR A 70 14.75 8.43 -1.27
CA TYR A 70 13.66 7.59 -1.79
C TYR A 70 13.46 6.29 -1.01
N ASN A 71 14.54 5.56 -0.72
CA ASN A 71 14.45 4.29 0.02
C ASN A 71 13.90 4.51 1.43
N TYR A 72 14.34 5.56 2.12
CA TYR A 72 13.87 5.89 3.46
C TYR A 72 12.38 6.25 3.46
N VAL A 73 11.94 7.09 2.50
CA VAL A 73 10.52 7.43 2.34
C VAL A 73 9.69 6.19 2.02
N MET A 74 10.16 5.34 1.11
CA MET A 74 9.45 4.12 0.71
C MET A 74 9.35 3.10 1.84
N GLU A 75 10.35 2.97 2.70
CA GLU A 75 10.30 2.10 3.87
C GLU A 75 9.29 2.61 4.90
N ASN A 76 9.29 3.89 5.23
CA ASN A 76 8.28 4.48 6.12
C ASN A 76 6.87 4.39 5.53
N LEU A 77 6.71 4.66 4.23
CA LEU A 77 5.43 4.55 3.54
C LEU A 77 4.91 3.12 3.54
N PHE A 78 5.81 2.14 3.41
CA PHE A 78 5.45 0.74 3.48
C PHE A 78 4.90 0.34 4.86
N LEU A 79 5.60 0.72 5.93
CA LEU A 79 5.17 0.49 7.30
C LEU A 79 3.81 1.17 7.56
N TYR A 80 3.62 2.37 7.02
CA TYR A 80 2.35 3.08 7.09
C TYR A 80 1.23 2.32 6.37
N VAL A 81 1.48 1.82 5.17
CA VAL A 81 0.48 1.05 4.40
C VAL A 81 0.10 -0.23 5.13
N ILE A 82 1.05 -1.01 5.64
CA ILE A 82 0.73 -2.23 6.41
C ILE A 82 -0.05 -1.89 7.68
N SER A 83 0.46 -0.96 8.50
CA SER A 83 -0.21 -0.61 9.76
C SER A 83 -1.61 -0.03 9.53
N THR A 84 -1.81 0.69 8.43
CA THR A 84 -3.12 1.18 8.02
C THR A 84 -4.04 0.05 7.56
N LEU A 85 -3.52 -0.91 6.78
CA LEU A 85 -4.27 -2.12 6.40
C LEU A 85 -4.72 -2.90 7.64
N GLU A 86 -3.84 -3.12 8.62
CA GLU A 86 -4.18 -3.84 9.85
C GLU A 86 -5.32 -3.20 10.63
N LEU A 87 -5.42 -1.87 10.62
CA LEU A 87 -6.49 -1.12 11.28
C LEU A 87 -7.79 -1.10 10.48
N MET A 88 -7.70 -1.11 9.14
CA MET A 88 -8.87 -1.06 8.26
C MET A 88 -9.56 -2.43 8.13
N VAL A 89 -8.84 -3.54 8.31
CA VAL A 89 -9.37 -4.88 8.02
C VAL A 89 -9.31 -5.81 9.23
N ALA A 90 -10.48 -6.07 9.80
CA ALA A 90 -10.66 -7.08 10.85
C ALA A 90 -10.69 -8.49 10.26
N GLU A 91 -11.45 -8.68 9.18
CA GLU A 91 -11.70 -9.97 8.55
C GLU A 91 -11.28 -9.94 7.06
N ASP A 92 -12.13 -10.48 6.19
CA ASP A 92 -11.92 -10.61 4.76
C ASP A 92 -12.02 -9.26 4.04
N TYR A 93 -11.18 -9.07 3.03
CA TYR A 93 -11.10 -7.79 2.31
C TYR A 93 -10.59 -7.96 0.88
N MET A 94 -10.77 -6.93 0.07
CA MET A 94 -10.22 -6.85 -1.29
C MET A 94 -9.26 -5.66 -1.39
N ILE A 95 -8.24 -5.79 -2.23
CA ILE A 95 -7.39 -4.66 -2.61
C ILE A 95 -7.65 -4.33 -4.07
N VAL A 96 -7.90 -3.05 -4.36
CA VAL A 96 -7.91 -2.47 -5.69
C VAL A 96 -6.63 -1.66 -5.86
N TYR A 97 -5.72 -2.12 -6.71
CA TYR A 97 -4.52 -1.40 -7.10
C TYR A 97 -4.77 -0.61 -8.37
N LEU A 98 -4.87 0.71 -8.23
CA LEU A 98 -5.00 1.62 -9.35
C LEU A 98 -3.60 2.00 -9.85
N ASN A 99 -3.21 1.41 -10.98
CA ASN A 99 -1.89 1.66 -11.59
C ASN A 99 -1.86 2.92 -12.47
N GLY A 100 -3.03 3.46 -12.85
CA GLY A 100 -3.21 4.44 -13.92
C GLY A 100 -2.16 5.54 -13.97
N ALA A 101 -1.57 5.71 -15.17
CA ALA A 101 -0.52 6.66 -15.53
C ALA A 101 0.72 6.71 -14.60
N THR A 102 0.95 5.73 -13.72
CA THR A 102 2.08 5.76 -12.79
C THR A 102 3.41 5.58 -13.53
N PRO A 103 4.31 6.58 -13.53
CA PRO A 103 5.61 6.46 -14.18
C PRO A 103 6.46 5.38 -13.52
N ARG A 104 7.28 4.67 -14.32
CA ARG A 104 8.18 3.61 -13.82
C ARG A 104 9.07 4.06 -12.65
N ARG A 105 9.48 5.33 -12.65
CA ARG A 105 10.30 5.96 -11.59
C ARG A 105 9.58 6.04 -10.23
N ARG A 106 8.27 5.84 -10.16
CA ARG A 106 7.53 5.78 -8.88
C ARG A 106 7.34 4.35 -8.37
N MET A 107 7.76 3.36 -9.15
CA MET A 107 7.47 1.96 -8.86
C MET A 107 8.61 1.27 -8.13
N PRO A 108 8.33 0.56 -7.02
CA PRO A 108 9.36 -0.19 -6.32
C PRO A 108 9.93 -1.31 -7.20
N GLY A 109 11.18 -1.68 -6.93
CA GLY A 109 11.84 -2.80 -7.62
C GLY A 109 11.45 -4.17 -7.05
N LEU A 110 11.96 -5.22 -7.69
CA LEU A 110 11.72 -6.62 -7.32
C LEU A 110 12.08 -6.92 -5.85
N GLY A 111 13.25 -6.46 -5.39
CA GLY A 111 13.72 -6.70 -4.01
C GLY A 111 12.79 -6.11 -2.97
N TRP A 112 12.27 -4.90 -3.23
CA TRP A 112 11.30 -4.25 -2.37
C TRP A 112 9.97 -5.00 -2.38
N MET A 113 9.48 -5.45 -3.54
CA MET A 113 8.23 -6.24 -3.63
C MET A 113 8.34 -7.57 -2.86
N LYS A 114 9.49 -8.23 -2.92
CA LYS A 114 9.76 -9.44 -2.13
C LYS A 114 9.76 -9.14 -0.63
N LYS A 115 10.52 -8.12 -0.19
CA LYS A 115 10.56 -7.68 1.22
C LYS A 115 9.14 -7.32 1.71
N CYS A 116 8.38 -6.62 0.87
CA CYS A 116 7.00 -6.25 1.13
C CYS A 116 6.13 -7.48 1.42
N TYR A 117 6.11 -8.46 0.51
CA TYR A 117 5.34 -9.69 0.71
C TYR A 117 5.75 -10.48 1.97
N GLN A 118 7.04 -10.44 2.35
CA GLN A 118 7.55 -11.12 3.53
C GLN A 118 7.13 -10.43 4.84
N MET A 119 7.03 -9.10 4.84
CA MET A 119 6.64 -8.31 6.01
C MET A 119 5.13 -8.28 6.25
N ILE A 120 4.31 -8.54 5.24
CA ILE A 120 2.85 -8.62 5.41
C ILE A 120 2.51 -9.84 6.30
N ASP A 121 1.78 -9.58 7.38
CA ASP A 121 1.36 -10.62 8.30
C ASP A 121 0.59 -11.75 7.60
N ARG A 122 0.69 -12.97 8.15
CA ARG A 122 0.02 -14.14 7.60
C ARG A 122 -1.50 -13.98 7.59
N ARG A 123 -2.09 -13.31 8.58
CA ARG A 123 -3.53 -13.02 8.66
C ARG A 123 -3.99 -12.18 7.49
N LEU A 124 -3.33 -11.05 7.24
CA LEU A 124 -3.64 -10.16 6.11
C LEU A 124 -3.60 -10.91 4.76
N ARG A 125 -2.54 -11.70 4.54
CA ARG A 125 -2.43 -12.52 3.32
C ARG A 125 -3.53 -13.57 3.17
N LYS A 126 -4.02 -14.14 4.28
CA LYS A 126 -5.11 -15.13 4.26
C LYS A 126 -6.45 -14.47 3.96
N ASN A 127 -6.75 -13.38 4.66
CA ASN A 127 -8.03 -12.68 4.61
C ASN A 127 -8.26 -11.90 3.30
N LEU A 128 -7.19 -11.55 2.58
CA LEU A 128 -7.31 -10.98 1.24
C LEU A 128 -8.09 -11.93 0.32
N LYS A 129 -9.21 -11.51 -0.25
CA LYS A 129 -10.00 -12.32 -1.20
C LYS A 129 -9.58 -12.11 -2.64
N SER A 130 -9.39 -10.86 -3.02
CA SER A 130 -8.95 -10.49 -4.35
C SER A 130 -7.96 -9.33 -4.29
N PHE A 131 -6.99 -9.37 -5.18
CA PHE A 131 -6.08 -8.29 -5.48
C PHE A 131 -6.26 -7.86 -6.93
N ILE A 132 -7.13 -6.88 -7.16
CA ILE A 132 -7.51 -6.41 -8.48
C ILE A 132 -6.54 -5.30 -8.90
N ILE A 133 -5.82 -5.52 -9.99
CA ILE A 133 -4.87 -4.56 -10.57
C ILE A 133 -5.53 -3.93 -11.79
N VAL A 134 -5.82 -2.64 -11.67
CA VAL A 134 -6.50 -1.82 -12.67
C VAL A 134 -5.49 -1.11 -13.54
N HIS A 135 -5.66 -1.15 -14.86
CA HIS A 135 -4.73 -0.61 -15.86
C HIS A 135 -3.27 -1.12 -15.68
N PRO A 136 -3.06 -2.45 -15.60
CA PRO A 136 -1.73 -3.01 -15.34
C PRO A 136 -0.73 -2.66 -16.45
N SER A 137 0.35 -1.99 -16.06
CA SER A 137 1.50 -1.75 -16.95
C SER A 137 2.23 -3.06 -17.31
N TRP A 138 3.02 -3.04 -18.39
CA TRP A 138 3.92 -4.16 -18.70
C TRP A 138 4.89 -4.44 -17.55
N PHE A 139 5.38 -3.37 -16.91
CA PHE A 139 6.32 -3.49 -15.79
C PHE A 139 5.74 -4.26 -14.60
N ILE A 140 4.52 -3.93 -14.15
CA ILE A 140 3.91 -4.62 -13.00
C ILE A 140 3.61 -6.09 -13.33
N ARG A 141 3.17 -6.37 -14.55
CA ARG A 141 2.96 -7.75 -15.03
C ARG A 141 4.26 -8.55 -14.97
N THR A 142 5.36 -7.98 -15.45
CA THR A 142 6.69 -8.62 -15.42
C THR A 142 7.18 -8.85 -13.99
N ILE A 143 7.09 -7.85 -13.11
CA ILE A 143 7.48 -8.02 -11.70
C ILE A 143 6.65 -9.12 -11.03
N LEU A 144 5.33 -9.13 -11.22
CA LEU A 144 4.47 -10.15 -10.61
C LEU A 144 4.77 -11.56 -11.16
N ALA A 145 5.08 -11.67 -12.46
CA ALA A 145 5.52 -12.93 -13.05
C ALA A 145 6.84 -13.43 -12.44
N VAL A 146 7.83 -12.54 -12.28
CA VAL A 146 9.16 -12.89 -11.73
C VAL A 146 9.10 -13.14 -10.21
N THR A 147 8.22 -12.45 -9.48
CA THR A 147 8.04 -12.68 -8.04
C THR A 147 7.20 -13.90 -7.71
N ARG A 148 6.46 -14.46 -8.68
CA ARG A 148 5.55 -15.60 -8.50
C ARG A 148 6.17 -16.79 -7.76
N PRO A 149 7.42 -17.22 -7.98
CA PRO A 149 8.03 -18.33 -7.25
C PRO A 149 8.19 -18.08 -5.73
N PHE A 150 8.20 -16.81 -5.30
CA PHE A 150 8.36 -16.42 -3.90
C PHE A 150 7.03 -16.16 -3.19
N ILE A 151 5.92 -16.20 -3.94
CA ILE A 151 4.57 -15.93 -3.46
C ILE A 151 3.79 -17.25 -3.46
N SER A 152 2.93 -17.47 -2.47
CA SER A 152 2.13 -18.70 -2.42
C SER A 152 1.21 -18.82 -3.63
N SER A 153 0.96 -20.05 -4.09
CA SER A 153 0.00 -20.31 -5.18
C SER A 153 -1.39 -19.76 -4.85
N LYS A 154 -1.82 -19.89 -3.59
CA LYS A 154 -3.08 -19.33 -3.06
C LYS A 154 -3.14 -17.81 -3.12
N PHE A 155 -2.01 -17.10 -2.97
CA PHE A 155 -2.00 -15.66 -3.12
C PHE A 155 -1.97 -15.27 -4.60
N SER A 156 -1.18 -15.97 -5.40
CA SER A 156 -1.12 -15.74 -6.85
C SER A 156 -2.50 -15.91 -7.52
N SER A 157 -3.33 -16.84 -7.04
CA SER A 157 -4.70 -17.03 -7.54
C SER A 157 -5.68 -15.91 -7.16
N LYS A 158 -5.31 -15.02 -6.23
CA LYS A 158 -6.12 -13.85 -5.84
C LYS A 158 -5.85 -12.65 -6.76
N ILE A 159 -4.78 -12.68 -7.55
CA ILE A 159 -4.40 -11.56 -8.41
C ILE A 159 -5.28 -11.58 -9.67
N GLN A 160 -5.98 -10.47 -9.89
CA GLN A 160 -6.84 -10.25 -11.05
C GLN A 160 -6.39 -8.99 -11.79
N TYR A 161 -6.49 -9.01 -13.11
CA TYR A 161 -6.13 -7.85 -13.94
C TYR A 161 -7.38 -7.35 -14.64
N VAL A 162 -7.65 -6.05 -14.52
CA VAL A 162 -8.70 -5.36 -15.26
C VAL A 162 -8.10 -4.20 -16.03
N ASN A 163 -8.52 -4.03 -17.29
CA ASN A 163 -7.95 -3.04 -18.19
C ASN A 163 -8.73 -1.73 -18.21
N THR A 164 -9.93 -1.69 -17.62
CA THR A 164 -10.81 -0.51 -17.59
C THR A 164 -11.50 -0.35 -16.24
N LEU A 165 -11.91 0.89 -15.92
CA LEU A 165 -12.78 1.18 -14.78
C LEU A 165 -14.18 0.58 -14.94
N ALA A 166 -14.65 0.38 -16.18
CA ALA A 166 -15.90 -0.29 -16.46
C ALA A 166 -15.85 -1.75 -16.00
N GLU A 167 -14.78 -2.49 -16.33
CA GLU A 167 -14.57 -3.85 -15.81
C GLU A 167 -14.52 -3.90 -14.29
N LEU A 168 -13.86 -2.92 -13.64
CA LEU A 168 -13.83 -2.83 -12.18
C LEU A 168 -15.23 -2.65 -11.58
N ARG A 169 -16.07 -1.81 -12.20
CA ARG A 169 -17.43 -1.51 -11.74
C ARG A 169 -18.33 -2.74 -11.72
N GLU A 170 -18.09 -3.70 -12.61
CA GLU A 170 -18.83 -4.97 -12.61
C GLU A 170 -18.40 -5.90 -11.47
N MET A 171 -17.26 -5.64 -10.81
CA MET A 171 -16.70 -6.50 -9.77
C MET A 171 -16.96 -5.99 -8.35
N ILE A 172 -17.05 -4.67 -8.15
CA ILE A 172 -17.18 -4.05 -6.83
C ILE A 172 -18.11 -2.82 -6.86
N PRO A 173 -18.76 -2.48 -5.74
CA PRO A 173 -19.41 -1.19 -5.59
C PRO A 173 -18.38 -0.06 -5.68
N MET A 174 -18.69 0.97 -6.48
CA MET A 174 -17.78 2.08 -6.78
C MET A 174 -18.11 3.37 -6.01
N GLU A 175 -19.16 3.39 -5.20
CA GLU A 175 -19.72 4.58 -4.55
C GLU A 175 -18.70 5.35 -3.68
N TYR A 176 -17.80 4.62 -3.01
CA TYR A 176 -16.80 5.19 -2.12
C TYR A 176 -15.37 5.02 -2.64
N VAL A 177 -15.21 4.52 -3.87
CA VAL A 177 -13.91 4.33 -4.50
C VAL A 177 -13.46 5.65 -5.14
N HIS A 178 -12.50 6.32 -4.51
CA HIS A 178 -11.94 7.56 -5.04
C HIS A 178 -10.93 7.26 -6.17
N ILE A 179 -11.29 7.59 -7.41
CA ILE A 179 -10.39 7.49 -8.58
C ILE A 179 -9.58 8.80 -8.70
N PRO A 180 -8.23 8.74 -8.70
CA PRO A 180 -7.41 9.91 -9.00
C PRO A 180 -7.61 10.40 -10.44
N ASP A 181 -7.57 11.73 -10.65
CA ASP A 181 -7.77 12.36 -11.98
C ASP A 181 -6.81 11.89 -13.08
N SER A 182 -5.67 11.29 -12.69
CA SER A 182 -4.67 10.76 -13.61
C SER A 182 -5.02 9.40 -14.23
N ILE A 183 -6.14 8.79 -13.85
CA ILE A 183 -6.52 7.40 -14.17
C ILE A 183 -7.74 7.37 -15.08
#